data_AF-A0A1G9YQN0-F1
#
_entry.id   AF-A0A1G9YQN0-F1
#
_cell.length_a   1.000
_cell.length_b   1.000
_cell.length_c   1.000
_cell.angle_alpha   90.00
_cell.angle_beta   90.00
_cell.angle_gamma   90.00
#
_symmetry.space_group_name_H-M   'P 1'
#
loop_
_entity.id
_entity.type
_entity.pdbx_description
1 polymer ?
#
loop_
_entity_poly.entity_id
_entity_poly.type
_entity_poly.pdbx_seq_one_letter_code
_entity_poly.pdbx_strand_id
1 'polypeptide(L)'
;MDIWLAIFIVGIFLSPFILPLMLWIVVTTVNFMKDAISDVIYNIKGRLDNQRCMRRQRRLERLSDAEKACLAMQGDRSALELITNRDELEQILQKAEDEYIRQMACGKLGHQWNGCVCKTCGVKNIFAARDMHQWDYCVCKICGVEAPDAIHDWELINQESTESESDEWYGGHMVRMTSVTEIKTYRCRHCGREYQDSQSYT
;
A
#
# COMPACT_ATOMS: atom_id res chain seq x y z
N MET A 1 43.24 56.50 21.50
CA MET A 1 42.18 55.62 20.96
C MET A 1 41.62 54.87 22.15
N ASP A 2 40.45 55.29 22.61
CA ASP A 2 39.90 54.87 23.89
C ASP A 2 39.48 53.40 23.85
N ILE A 3 39.94 52.65 24.85
CA ILE A 3 39.59 51.23 25.08
C ILE A 3 38.08 51.00 24.97
N TRP A 4 37.28 51.99 25.38
CA TRP A 4 35.81 51.98 25.29
C TRP A 4 35.26 51.97 23.86
N LEU A 5 35.93 52.63 22.89
CA LEU A 5 35.52 52.63 21.48
C LEU A 5 35.80 51.26 20.82
N ALA A 6 36.91 50.62 21.18
CA ALA A 6 37.24 49.28 20.69
C ALA A 6 36.26 48.23 21.20
N ILE A 7 35.87 48.29 22.48
CA ILE A 7 34.86 47.40 23.07
C ILE A 7 33.50 47.59 22.39
N PHE A 8 33.12 48.83 22.07
CA PHE A 8 31.83 49.12 21.43
C PHE A 8 31.75 48.59 19.98
N ILE A 9 32.82 48.76 19.20
CA ILE A 9 32.91 48.22 17.83
C ILE A 9 32.88 46.69 17.85
N VAL A 10 33.67 46.06 18.72
CA VAL A 10 33.69 44.59 18.85
C VAL A 10 32.33 44.05 19.31
N GLY A 11 31.64 44.75 20.23
CA GLY A 11 30.29 44.39 20.67
C GLY A 11 29.23 44.45 19.56
N ILE A 12 29.26 45.49 18.71
CA ILE A 12 28.32 45.62 17.58
C ILE A 12 28.58 44.58 16.50
N PHE A 13 29.85 44.26 16.20
CA PHE A 13 30.16 43.28 15.15
C PHE A 13 30.00 41.83 15.60
N LEU A 14 30.08 41.51 16.90
CA LEU A 14 29.88 40.15 17.39
C LEU A 14 28.41 39.85 17.73
N SER A 15 27.65 40.83 18.20
CA SER A 15 26.25 40.67 18.63
C SER A 15 25.29 40.07 17.58
N PRO A 16 25.25 40.54 16.31
CA PRO A 16 24.31 40.02 15.31
C PRO A 16 24.64 38.60 14.84
N PHE A 17 25.84 38.09 15.13
CA PHE A 17 26.22 36.71 14.80
C PHE A 17 26.03 35.75 15.97
N ILE A 18 26.14 36.22 17.22
CA ILE A 18 25.98 35.35 18.40
C ILE A 18 24.56 34.79 18.51
N LEU A 19 23.52 35.61 18.31
CA LEU A 19 22.13 35.14 18.46
C LEU A 19 21.72 34.08 17.41
N PRO A 20 21.99 34.25 16.10
CA PRO A 20 21.72 33.21 15.10
C PRO A 20 22.53 31.94 15.33
N LEU A 21 23.77 32.06 15.79
CA LEU A 21 24.65 30.92 16.04
C LEU A 21 24.17 30.12 17.26
N MET A 22 23.71 30.80 18.31
CA MET A 22 23.06 30.15 19.45
C MET A 22 21.74 29.46 19.05
N LEU A 23 20.89 30.12 18.25
CA LEU A 23 19.66 29.51 17.74
C LEU A 23 19.96 28.28 16.86
N TRP A 24 20.98 28.36 15.99
CA TRP A 24 21.44 27.25 15.17
C TRP A 24 21.90 26.06 16.02
N ILE A 25 22.69 26.31 17.07
CA ILE A 25 23.14 25.25 17.99
C ILE A 25 21.94 24.61 18.69
N VAL A 26 20.97 25.39 19.17
CA VAL A 26 19.76 24.85 19.83
C VAL A 26 18.91 24.03 18.85
N VAL A 27 18.70 24.52 17.63
CA VAL A 27 17.91 23.78 16.61
C VAL A 27 18.60 22.49 16.21
N THR A 28 19.92 22.51 15.98
CA THR A 28 20.66 21.30 15.60
C THR A 28 20.68 20.26 16.72
N THR A 29 20.85 20.67 17.97
CA THR A 29 20.81 19.76 19.14
C THR A 29 19.42 19.17 19.39
N VAL A 30 18.34 19.95 19.23
CA VAL A 30 16.97 19.44 19.34
C VAL A 30 16.64 18.45 18.23
N ASN A 31 17.03 18.75 16.99
CA ASN A 31 16.83 17.82 15.87
C ASN A 31 17.59 16.51 16.09
N PHE A 32 18.85 16.58 16.53
CA PHE A 32 19.64 15.39 16.85
C PHE A 32 19.01 14.54 17.96
N MET A 33 18.49 15.18 19.03
CA MET A 33 17.78 14.45 20.09
C MET A 33 16.49 13.80 19.59
N LYS A 34 15.75 14.46 18.69
CA LYS A 34 14.54 13.90 18.09
C LYS A 34 14.84 12.65 17.27
N ASP A 35 15.89 12.68 16.47
CA ASP A 35 16.31 11.54 15.65
C ASP A 35 16.80 10.37 16.52
N ALA A 36 17.59 10.65 17.55
CA ALA A 36 18.05 9.63 18.51
C ALA A 36 16.89 8.98 19.27
N ILE A 37 15.90 9.77 19.70
CA ILE A 37 14.70 9.24 20.37
C ILE A 37 13.88 8.38 19.40
N SER A 38 13.73 8.82 18.15
CA SER A 38 12.99 8.07 17.12
C SER A 38 13.63 6.70 16.86
N ASP A 39 14.96 6.63 16.76
CA ASP A 39 15.68 5.38 16.56
C ASP A 39 15.53 4.42 17.75
N VAL A 40 15.64 4.95 18.98
CA VAL A 40 15.43 4.16 20.21
C VAL A 40 13.99 3.63 20.28
N ILE A 41 12.98 4.45 19.99
CA ILE A 41 11.58 4.03 19.97
C ILE A 41 11.37 2.95 18.90
N TYR A 42 11.94 3.13 17.71
CA TYR A 42 11.83 2.17 16.63
C TYR A 42 12.46 0.82 17.01
N ASN A 43 13.63 0.83 17.63
CA ASN A 43 14.32 -0.39 18.09
C ASN A 43 13.54 -1.10 19.22
N ILE A 44 13.03 -0.35 20.20
CA ILE A 44 12.21 -0.92 21.28
C ILE A 44 10.92 -1.52 20.72
N LYS A 45 10.25 -0.81 19.81
CA LYS A 45 9.04 -1.30 19.13
C LYS A 45 9.34 -2.59 18.36
N GLY A 46 10.43 -2.62 17.58
CA GLY A 46 10.88 -3.81 16.88
C GLY A 46 11.13 -5.01 17.80
N ARG A 47 11.78 -4.80 18.95
CA ARG A 47 11.97 -5.88 19.96
C ARG A 47 10.65 -6.35 20.56
N LEU A 48 9.74 -5.43 20.90
CA LEU A 48 8.44 -5.77 21.46
C LEU A 48 7.58 -6.55 20.47
N ASP A 49 7.56 -6.15 19.20
CA ASP A 49 6.83 -6.84 18.14
C ASP A 49 7.40 -8.23 17.90
N ASN A 50 8.72 -8.39 17.93
CA ASN A 50 9.36 -9.70 17.86
C ASN A 50 8.99 -10.59 19.07
N GLN A 51 8.99 -10.03 20.29
CA GLN A 51 8.55 -10.79 21.47
C GLN A 51 7.07 -11.20 21.40
N ARG A 52 6.18 -10.33 20.87
CA ARG A 52 4.78 -10.68 20.65
C ARG A 52 4.65 -11.81 19.61
N CYS A 53 5.42 -11.75 18.53
CA CYS A 53 5.48 -12.79 17.51
C CYS A 53 5.86 -14.14 18.13
N MET A 54 6.94 -14.19 18.90
CA MET A 54 7.41 -15.41 19.59
C MET A 54 6.40 -15.95 20.62
N ARG A 55 5.60 -15.07 21.27
CA ARG A 55 4.54 -15.52 22.18
C ARG A 55 3.35 -16.10 21.41
N ARG A 56 2.97 -15.50 20.28
CA ARG A 56 1.91 -16.01 19.41
C ARG A 56 2.28 -17.37 18.83
N GLN A 57 3.50 -17.51 18.32
CA GLN A 57 4.00 -18.76 17.76
C GLN A 57 3.95 -19.91 18.78
N ARG A 58 4.45 -19.69 20.00
CA ARG A 58 4.35 -20.68 21.10
C ARG A 58 2.93 -21.01 21.54
N ARG A 59 1.93 -20.16 21.25
CA ARG A 59 0.52 -20.49 21.47
C ARG A 59 0.03 -21.40 20.36
N LEU A 60 0.31 -21.05 19.10
CA LEU A 60 -0.06 -21.86 17.94
C LEU A 60 0.56 -23.26 17.98
N GLU A 61 1.82 -23.39 18.40
CA GLU A 61 2.50 -24.69 18.56
C GLU A 61 1.82 -25.61 19.58
N ARG A 62 1.08 -25.06 20.54
CA ARG A 62 0.32 -25.84 21.55
C ARG A 62 -1.08 -26.22 21.08
N LEU A 63 -1.57 -25.63 20.01
CA LEU A 63 -2.88 -25.95 19.46
C LEU A 63 -2.82 -27.27 18.69
N SER A 64 -3.95 -27.97 18.68
CA SER A 64 -4.17 -29.10 17.77
C SER A 64 -4.17 -28.64 16.31
N ASP A 65 -3.91 -29.55 15.38
CA ASP A 65 -3.89 -29.20 13.94
C ASP A 65 -5.27 -28.77 13.43
N ALA A 66 -6.36 -29.29 14.01
CA ALA A 66 -7.72 -28.86 13.71
C ALA A 66 -7.99 -27.40 14.15
N GLU A 67 -7.50 -27.00 15.33
CA GLU A 67 -7.61 -25.61 15.80
C GLU A 67 -6.77 -24.66 14.93
N LYS A 68 -5.55 -25.08 14.55
CA LYS A 68 -4.72 -24.33 13.59
C LYS A 68 -5.42 -24.21 12.24
N ALA A 69 -6.08 -25.27 11.77
CA ALA A 69 -6.81 -25.27 10.50
C ALA A 69 -7.96 -24.26 10.53
N CYS A 70 -8.72 -24.21 11.63
CA CYS A 70 -9.76 -23.20 11.81
C CYS A 70 -9.20 -21.77 11.75
N LEU A 71 -8.07 -21.50 12.41
CA LEU A 71 -7.40 -20.19 12.35
C LEU A 71 -6.87 -19.88 10.94
N ALA A 72 -6.32 -20.87 10.24
CA ALA A 72 -5.85 -20.72 8.87
C ALA A 72 -7.00 -20.40 7.91
N MET A 73 -8.15 -21.05 8.05
CA MET A 73 -9.36 -20.74 7.27
C MET A 73 -9.86 -19.30 7.49
N GLN A 74 -9.61 -18.73 8.68
CA GLN A 74 -9.88 -17.32 9.00
C GLN A 74 -8.81 -16.35 8.47
N GLY A 75 -7.79 -16.83 7.77
CA GLY A 75 -6.71 -16.02 7.19
C GLY A 75 -5.42 -15.95 8.02
N ASP A 76 -5.29 -16.70 9.12
CA ASP A 76 -4.06 -16.72 9.91
C ASP A 76 -2.95 -17.55 9.23
N ARG A 77 -2.09 -16.85 8.49
CA ARG A 77 -0.96 -17.44 7.74
C ARG A 77 0.00 -18.20 8.64
N SER A 78 0.28 -17.68 9.84
CA SER A 78 1.19 -18.31 10.79
C SER A 78 0.65 -19.64 11.30
N ALA A 79 -0.68 -19.76 11.43
CA ALA A 79 -1.31 -21.03 11.78
C ALA A 79 -1.15 -22.06 10.66
N LEU A 80 -1.36 -21.66 9.40
CA LEU A 80 -1.19 -22.55 8.24
C LEU A 80 0.24 -23.09 8.13
N GLU A 81 1.26 -22.27 8.36
CA GLU A 81 2.68 -22.68 8.31
C GLU A 81 2.99 -23.84 9.25
N LEU A 82 2.31 -23.92 10.39
CA LEU A 82 2.53 -24.95 11.41
C LEU A 82 1.72 -26.24 11.18
N ILE A 83 0.82 -26.26 10.21
CA ILE A 83 0.04 -27.46 9.86
C ILE A 83 0.89 -28.35 8.94
N THR A 84 1.02 -29.61 9.36
CA THR A 84 1.68 -30.68 8.59
C THR A 84 0.71 -31.80 8.20
N ASN A 85 -0.44 -31.89 8.86
CA ASN A 85 -1.46 -32.89 8.56
C ASN A 85 -2.10 -32.64 7.18
N ARG A 86 -2.08 -33.67 6.33
CA ARG A 86 -2.62 -33.64 4.97
C ARG A 86 -4.13 -33.42 4.94
N ASP A 87 -4.89 -34.10 5.79
CA ASP A 87 -6.36 -34.04 5.76
C ASP A 87 -6.86 -32.64 6.13
N GLU A 88 -6.18 -31.98 7.08
CA GLU A 88 -6.47 -30.60 7.47
C GLU A 88 -6.14 -29.62 6.34
N LEU A 89 -5.02 -29.82 5.64
CA LEU A 89 -4.67 -29.01 4.46
C LEU A 89 -5.69 -29.17 3.33
N GLU A 90 -6.20 -30.37 3.10
CA GLU A 90 -7.28 -30.62 2.12
C GLU A 90 -8.58 -29.93 2.52
N GLN A 91 -8.93 -29.93 3.81
CA GLN A 91 -10.09 -29.17 4.30
C GLN A 91 -9.92 -27.66 4.11
N ILE A 92 -8.74 -27.10 4.41
CA ILE A 92 -8.44 -25.68 4.22
C ILE A 92 -8.57 -25.31 2.74
N LEU A 93 -8.04 -26.15 1.85
CA LEU A 93 -8.11 -25.93 0.40
C LEU A 93 -9.54 -25.81 -0.13
N GLN A 94 -10.48 -26.54 0.47
CA GLN A 94 -11.89 -26.57 0.10
C GLN A 94 -12.72 -25.45 0.76
N LYS A 95 -12.42 -25.11 2.02
CA LYS A 95 -13.28 -24.24 2.84
C LYS A 95 -12.75 -22.82 3.03
N ALA A 96 -11.46 -22.57 2.82
CA ALA A 96 -10.91 -21.22 3.00
C ALA A 96 -11.46 -20.25 1.96
N GLU A 97 -11.86 -19.06 2.39
CA GLU A 97 -12.30 -17.97 1.52
C GLU A 97 -11.10 -17.23 0.90
N ASP A 98 -9.99 -17.15 1.63
CA ASP A 98 -8.77 -16.47 1.18
C ASP A 98 -8.01 -17.35 0.16
N GLU A 99 -7.96 -16.88 -1.10
CA GLU A 99 -7.27 -17.56 -2.20
C GLU A 99 -5.77 -17.75 -1.92
N TYR A 100 -5.13 -16.83 -1.19
CA TYR A 100 -3.72 -16.96 -0.80
C TYR A 100 -3.51 -18.15 0.15
N ILE A 101 -4.43 -18.34 1.11
CA ILE A 101 -4.41 -19.49 2.02
C ILE A 101 -4.60 -20.79 1.24
N ARG A 102 -5.53 -20.82 0.28
CA ARG A 102 -5.75 -21.98 -0.58
C ARG A 102 -4.51 -22.32 -1.42
N GLN A 103 -3.84 -21.31 -1.99
CA GLN A 103 -2.61 -21.50 -2.76
C GLN A 103 -1.48 -22.07 -1.89
N MET A 104 -1.27 -21.54 -0.68
CA MET A 104 -0.26 -22.07 0.24
C MET A 104 -0.57 -23.50 0.66
N ALA A 105 -1.84 -23.81 0.98
CA ALA A 105 -2.25 -25.18 1.31
C ALA A 105 -2.02 -26.14 0.13
N CYS A 106 -2.36 -25.71 -1.09
CA CYS A 106 -2.08 -26.45 -2.33
C CYS A 106 -0.58 -26.74 -2.52
N GLY A 107 0.28 -25.76 -2.26
CA GLY A 107 1.73 -25.93 -2.31
C GLY A 107 2.24 -26.93 -1.27
N LYS A 108 1.74 -26.86 -0.03
CA LYS A 108 2.07 -27.81 1.04
C LYS A 108 1.63 -29.24 0.76
N LEU A 109 0.52 -29.43 0.04
CA LEU A 109 0.05 -30.74 -0.42
C LEU A 109 0.90 -31.32 -1.56
N GLY A 110 1.86 -30.56 -2.09
CA GLY A 110 2.73 -31.00 -3.18
C GLY A 110 2.01 -31.12 -4.52
N HIS A 111 0.90 -30.41 -4.70
CA HIS A 111 0.18 -30.43 -5.98
C HIS A 111 1.01 -29.76 -7.09
N GLN A 112 0.86 -30.27 -8.31
CA GLN A 112 1.56 -29.74 -9.48
C GLN A 112 0.79 -28.59 -10.13
N TRP A 113 1.51 -27.51 -10.43
CA TRP A 113 1.00 -26.35 -11.14
C TRP A 113 1.12 -26.54 -12.67
N ASN A 114 0.10 -26.10 -13.41
CA ASN A 114 0.11 -25.94 -14.86
C ASN A 114 -0.01 -24.45 -15.18
N GLY A 115 1.11 -23.75 -15.25
CA GLY A 115 1.09 -22.28 -15.24
C GLY A 115 0.49 -21.76 -13.93
N CYS A 116 -0.51 -20.90 -14.02
CA CYS A 116 -1.16 -20.26 -12.88
C CYS A 116 -2.36 -21.04 -12.30
N VAL A 117 -2.55 -22.33 -12.65
CA VAL A 117 -3.62 -23.17 -12.08
C VAL A 117 -3.10 -24.53 -11.65
N CYS A 118 -3.54 -25.00 -10.50
CA CYS A 118 -3.20 -26.33 -10.00
C CYS A 118 -3.94 -27.43 -10.80
N LYS A 119 -3.21 -28.44 -11.29
CA LYS A 119 -3.80 -29.58 -12.02
C LYS A 119 -4.72 -30.44 -11.17
N THR A 120 -4.41 -30.55 -9.87
CA THR A 120 -5.10 -31.47 -8.96
C THR A 120 -6.37 -30.87 -8.38
N CYS A 121 -6.32 -29.62 -7.92
CA CYS A 121 -7.43 -29.00 -7.21
C CYS A 121 -8.03 -27.76 -7.90
N GLY A 122 -7.47 -27.32 -9.03
CA GLY A 122 -7.99 -26.19 -9.79
C GLY A 122 -7.79 -24.82 -9.13
N VAL A 123 -7.12 -24.74 -7.98
CA VAL A 123 -6.77 -23.47 -7.33
C VAL A 123 -5.94 -22.61 -8.27
N LYS A 124 -6.23 -21.30 -8.31
CA LYS A 124 -5.54 -20.34 -9.15
C LYS A 124 -4.39 -19.72 -8.35
N ASN A 125 -3.18 -19.74 -8.90
CA ASN A 125 -2.05 -19.00 -8.34
C ASN A 125 -1.97 -17.62 -8.98
N ILE A 126 -2.71 -16.68 -8.40
CA ILE A 126 -2.81 -15.29 -8.84
C ILE A 126 -1.47 -14.56 -8.66
N PHE A 127 -0.66 -14.98 -7.69
CA PHE A 127 0.63 -14.37 -7.36
C PHE A 127 1.82 -15.10 -7.99
N ALA A 128 1.58 -16.02 -8.92
CA ALA A 128 2.65 -16.70 -9.64
C ALA A 128 3.49 -15.68 -10.42
N ALA A 129 4.73 -16.04 -10.72
CA ALA A 129 5.57 -15.24 -11.59
C ALA A 129 4.87 -15.00 -12.94
N ARG A 130 5.18 -13.87 -13.58
CA ARG A 130 4.47 -13.42 -14.80
C ARG A 130 4.57 -14.44 -15.93
N ASP A 131 5.69 -15.12 -16.07
CA ASP A 131 5.96 -16.18 -17.03
C ASP A 131 5.12 -17.45 -16.82
N MET A 132 4.58 -17.65 -15.61
CA MET A 132 3.66 -18.74 -15.31
C MET A 132 2.22 -18.46 -15.79
N HIS A 133 1.93 -17.23 -16.20
CA HIS A 133 0.63 -16.81 -16.70
C HIS A 133 0.59 -16.81 -18.23
N GLN A 134 -0.54 -17.21 -18.80
CA GLN A 134 -0.78 -17.15 -20.23
C GLN A 134 -1.59 -15.89 -20.56
N TRP A 135 -0.88 -14.80 -20.88
CA TRP A 135 -1.47 -13.49 -21.10
C TRP A 135 -2.18 -13.37 -22.46
N ASP A 136 -3.36 -12.75 -22.44
CA ASP A 136 -4.05 -12.14 -23.57
C ASP A 136 -4.14 -10.65 -23.29
N TYR A 137 -3.24 -9.86 -23.87
CA TYR A 137 -3.16 -8.43 -23.59
C TYR A 137 -3.02 -8.14 -22.08
N CYS A 138 -4.03 -7.54 -21.46
CA CYS A 138 -4.02 -7.13 -20.07
C CYS A 138 -4.46 -8.21 -19.08
N VAL A 139 -4.93 -9.38 -19.52
CA VAL A 139 -5.48 -10.44 -18.64
C VAL A 139 -4.92 -11.82 -18.92
N CYS A 140 -4.79 -12.66 -17.91
CA CYS A 140 -4.42 -14.06 -18.09
C CYS A 140 -5.63 -14.89 -18.55
N LYS A 141 -5.50 -15.64 -19.66
CA LYS A 141 -6.57 -16.52 -20.21
C LYS A 141 -7.03 -17.60 -19.23
N ILE A 142 -6.14 -18.01 -18.32
CA ILE A 142 -6.37 -19.16 -17.44
C ILE A 142 -6.98 -18.71 -16.11
N CYS A 143 -6.34 -17.76 -15.41
CA CYS A 143 -6.82 -17.35 -14.08
C CYS A 143 -7.71 -16.10 -14.10
N GLY A 144 -7.63 -15.26 -15.14
CA GLY A 144 -8.36 -14.00 -15.26
C GLY A 144 -7.71 -12.81 -14.53
N VAL A 145 -6.53 -13.00 -13.93
CA VAL A 145 -5.80 -11.89 -13.28
C VAL A 145 -5.33 -10.89 -14.33
N GLU A 146 -5.29 -9.62 -13.96
CA GLU A 146 -4.69 -8.58 -14.78
C GLU A 146 -3.16 -8.54 -14.61
N ALA A 147 -2.44 -8.22 -15.70
CA ALA A 147 -0.99 -8.05 -15.64
C ALA A 147 -0.64 -6.80 -14.82
N PRO A 148 0.40 -6.83 -13.96
CA PRO A 148 0.80 -5.67 -13.16
C PRO A 148 1.18 -4.45 -14.01
N ASP A 149 1.71 -4.70 -15.20
CA ASP A 149 2.12 -3.73 -16.21
C ASP A 149 1.22 -3.77 -17.46
N ALA A 150 -0.05 -4.16 -17.27
CA ALA A 150 -1.03 -4.22 -18.33
C ALA A 150 -1.16 -2.88 -19.07
N ILE A 151 -0.92 -2.91 -20.38
CA ILE A 151 -1.35 -1.84 -21.28
C ILE A 151 -2.78 -2.17 -21.69
N HIS A 152 -3.71 -1.32 -21.30
CA HIS A 152 -5.12 -1.46 -21.64
C HIS A 152 -5.44 -0.74 -22.95
N ASP A 153 -6.15 -1.43 -23.86
CA ASP A 153 -6.76 -0.83 -25.05
C ASP A 153 -8.14 -0.28 -24.67
N TRP A 154 -8.21 1.04 -24.45
CA TRP A 154 -9.39 1.74 -23.94
C TRP A 154 -10.29 2.23 -25.07
N GLU A 155 -11.57 1.91 -24.98
CA GLU A 155 -12.62 2.40 -25.88
C GLU A 155 -13.59 3.31 -25.12
N LEU A 156 -13.90 4.48 -25.68
CA LEU A 156 -14.91 5.38 -25.12
C LEU A 156 -16.29 4.73 -25.27
N ILE A 157 -16.99 4.52 -24.16
CA ILE A 157 -18.32 3.89 -24.14
C ILE A 157 -19.44 4.86 -23.75
N ASN A 158 -19.12 5.94 -23.03
CA ASN A 158 -20.09 6.95 -22.62
C ASN A 158 -19.41 8.32 -22.47
N GLN A 159 -20.18 9.37 -22.72
CA GLN A 159 -19.76 10.77 -22.58
C GLN A 159 -20.94 11.59 -22.09
N GLU A 160 -20.79 12.15 -20.89
CA GLU A 160 -21.81 12.96 -20.23
C GLU A 160 -21.27 14.36 -20.01
N SER A 161 -22.11 15.38 -20.22
CA SER A 161 -21.77 16.77 -19.96
C SER A 161 -22.81 17.41 -19.05
N THR A 162 -22.35 18.04 -17.98
CA THR A 162 -23.18 18.82 -17.06
C THR A 162 -22.73 20.27 -17.06
N GLU A 163 -23.69 21.16 -17.31
CA GLU A 163 -23.49 22.60 -17.24
C GLU A 163 -23.97 23.08 -15.86
N SER A 164 -23.12 23.84 -15.17
CA SER A 164 -23.47 24.52 -13.93
C SER A 164 -23.20 26.00 -14.05
N GLU A 165 -24.20 26.78 -13.69
CA GLU A 165 -24.11 28.24 -13.64
C GLU A 165 -23.91 28.69 -12.19
N SER A 166 -22.95 29.58 -11.97
CA SER A 166 -22.70 30.20 -10.68
C SER A 166 -22.51 31.70 -10.86
N ASP A 167 -23.20 32.48 -10.04
CA ASP A 167 -22.98 33.92 -9.98
C ASP A 167 -21.81 34.22 -9.04
N GLU A 168 -20.76 34.86 -9.55
CA GLU A 168 -19.59 35.27 -8.79
C GLU A 168 -19.45 36.79 -8.76
N TRP A 169 -18.93 37.33 -7.65
CA TRP A 169 -18.74 38.77 -7.47
C TRP A 169 -17.32 39.17 -7.86
N TYR A 170 -17.16 39.90 -8.97
CA TYR A 170 -15.86 40.41 -9.46
C TYR A 170 -15.93 41.92 -9.70
N GLY A 171 -14.98 42.68 -9.14
CA GLY A 171 -14.84 44.12 -9.45
C GLY A 171 -16.08 44.99 -9.16
N GLY A 172 -16.90 44.63 -8.17
CA GLY A 172 -18.06 45.44 -7.76
C GLY A 172 -19.36 45.19 -8.53
N HIS A 173 -19.44 44.12 -9.33
CA HIS A 173 -20.65 43.67 -10.02
C HIS A 173 -20.78 42.15 -10.00
N MET A 174 -21.99 41.63 -10.19
CA MET A 174 -22.26 40.20 -10.36
C MET A 174 -21.88 39.77 -11.79
N VAL A 175 -21.11 38.70 -11.90
CA VAL A 175 -20.74 38.05 -13.16
C VAL A 175 -21.28 36.62 -13.11
N ARG A 176 -22.07 36.23 -14.12
CA ARG A 176 -22.53 34.85 -14.27
C ARG A 176 -21.42 34.04 -14.94
N MET A 177 -20.89 33.05 -14.24
CA MET A 177 -19.98 32.07 -14.79
C MET A 177 -20.74 30.79 -15.16
N THR A 178 -20.45 30.28 -16.35
CA THR A 178 -20.87 28.96 -16.81
C THR A 178 -19.69 28.03 -16.74
N SER A 179 -19.84 26.92 -16.02
CA SER A 179 -18.85 25.83 -15.98
C SER A 179 -19.44 24.59 -16.63
N VAL A 180 -18.65 23.90 -17.45
CA VAL A 180 -19.05 22.65 -18.10
C VAL A 180 -18.15 21.55 -17.59
N THR A 181 -18.75 20.53 -16.98
CA THR A 181 -18.04 19.32 -16.56
C THR A 181 -18.36 18.20 -17.55
N GLU A 182 -17.32 17.64 -18.15
CA GLU A 182 -17.43 16.53 -19.09
C GLU A 182 -16.84 15.27 -18.45
N ILE A 183 -17.64 14.19 -18.40
CA ILE A 183 -17.25 12.89 -17.86
C ILE A 183 -17.21 11.89 -19.03
N LYS A 184 -16.02 11.41 -19.36
CA LYS A 184 -15.78 10.37 -20.38
C LYS A 184 -15.55 9.04 -19.69
N THR A 185 -16.37 8.04 -19.99
CA THR A 185 -16.21 6.68 -19.48
C THR A 185 -15.60 5.80 -20.56
N TYR A 186 -14.45 5.20 -20.25
CA TYR A 186 -13.74 4.27 -21.11
C TYR A 186 -13.85 2.85 -20.57
N ARG A 187 -13.91 1.86 -21.46
CA ARG A 187 -13.88 0.43 -21.13
C ARG A 187 -12.75 -0.25 -21.89
N CYS A 188 -11.98 -1.09 -21.20
CA CYS A 188 -10.94 -1.87 -21.86
C CYS A 188 -11.57 -3.00 -22.69
N ARG A 189 -11.19 -3.10 -23.96
CA ARG A 189 -11.71 -4.13 -24.89
C ARG A 189 -11.41 -5.57 -24.49
N HIS A 190 -10.36 -5.78 -23.69
CA HIS A 190 -9.88 -7.11 -23.33
C HIS A 190 -10.32 -7.56 -21.93
N CYS A 191 -10.29 -6.68 -20.93
CA CYS A 191 -10.67 -7.05 -19.56
C CYS A 191 -12.01 -6.49 -19.08
N GLY A 192 -12.63 -5.57 -19.82
CA GLY A 192 -13.89 -4.96 -19.42
C GLY A 192 -13.80 -3.98 -18.25
N ARG A 193 -12.59 -3.73 -17.71
CA ARG A 193 -12.34 -2.68 -16.71
C ARG A 193 -12.83 -1.34 -17.25
N GLU A 194 -13.36 -0.51 -16.36
CA GLU A 194 -13.83 0.84 -16.68
C GLU A 194 -12.99 1.90 -15.98
N TYR A 195 -12.81 3.03 -16.64
CA TYR A 195 -12.12 4.21 -16.13
C TYR A 195 -12.89 5.46 -16.56
N GLN A 196 -12.99 6.44 -15.66
CA GLN A 196 -13.65 7.72 -15.92
C GLN A 196 -12.62 8.86 -15.93
N ASP A 197 -12.65 9.67 -16.98
CA ASP A 197 -11.89 10.91 -17.11
C ASP A 197 -12.86 12.09 -16.97
N SER A 198 -12.55 13.03 -16.08
CA SER A 198 -13.36 14.22 -15.81
C SER A 198 -12.59 15.48 -16.20
N GLN A 199 -13.14 16.26 -17.13
CA GLN A 199 -12.57 17.53 -17.57
C GLN A 199 -13.56 18.66 -17.28
N SER A 200 -13.09 19.73 -16.65
CA SER A 200 -13.90 20.91 -16.36
C SER A 200 -13.41 22.11 -17.17
N TYR A 201 -14.35 22.78 -17.82
CA TYR A 201 -14.13 24.00 -18.59
C TYR A 201 -14.89 25.16 -17.93
N THR A 202 -14.31 26.36 -17.93
CA THR A 202 -14.86 27.61 -17.37
C THR A 202 -14.78 28.72 -18.40
#